data_AF-A0A151UAC8-F1
#
_entry.id   AF-A0A151UAC8-F1
#
_cell.length_a   1.000
_cell.length_b   1.000
_cell.length_c   1.000
_cell.angle_alpha   90.00
_cell.angle_beta   90.00
_cell.angle_gamma   90.00
#
_symmetry.space_group_name_H-M   'P 1'
#
loop_
_entity.id
_entity.type
_entity.pdbx_description
1 polymer ?
#
loop_
_entity_poly.entity_id
_entity_poly.type
_entity_poly.pdbx_seq_one_letter_code
_entity_poly.pdbx_strand_id
1 'polypeptide(L)' 'MLNISILQLWILFIHKLSVDKGNDNIYGFLKLESIQKNGNKAEEIQAYIQNWMFESNKNVYLAPYFSE' A
#
# COMPACT_ATOMS: atom_id res chain seq x y z
N MET A 1 -5.61 -15.90 -7.36
CA MET A 1 -4.51 -15.26 -8.12
C MET A 1 -4.97 -14.05 -8.94
N LEU A 2 -6.03 -14.15 -9.75
CA LEU A 2 -6.46 -13.03 -10.63
C LEU A 2 -6.86 -11.75 -9.87
N ASN A 3 -7.53 -11.86 -8.72
CA ASN A 3 -8.07 -10.71 -7.98
C ASN A 3 -6.97 -9.84 -7.31
N ILE A 4 -5.93 -10.47 -6.75
CA ILE A 4 -4.80 -9.77 -6.12
C ILE A 4 -3.95 -9.03 -7.17
N SER A 5 -3.68 -9.67 -8.32
CA SER A 5 -2.91 -9.04 -9.39
C SER A 5 -3.64 -7.83 -10.00
N ILE A 6 -4.97 -7.89 -10.11
CA ILE A 6 -5.78 -6.74 -10.55
C ILE A 6 -5.70 -5.59 -9.54
N LEU A 7 -5.83 -5.87 -8.25
CA LEU A 7 -5.67 -4.86 -7.20
C LEU A 7 -4.27 -4.23 -7.21
N GLN A 8 -3.22 -5.04 -7.40
CA GLN A 8 -1.84 -4.55 -7.53
C GLN A 8 -1.67 -3.63 -8.76
N LEU A 9 -2.24 -3.99 -9.90
CA LEU A 9 -2.18 -3.17 -11.12
C LEU A 9 -2.91 -1.83 -10.93
N TRP A 10 -4.08 -1.85 -10.27
CA TRP A 10 -4.83 -0.62 -9.95
C TRP A 10 -4.06 0.31 -9.01
N ILE A 11 -3.48 -0.23 -7.94
CA ILE A 11 -2.64 0.54 -7.00
C ILE A 11 -1.46 1.17 -7.75
N LEU A 12 -0.79 0.41 -8.63
CA LEU A 12 0.33 0.91 -9.43
C LEU A 12 -0.10 2.05 -10.37
N PHE A 13 -1.24 1.91 -11.03
CA PHE A 13 -1.78 2.94 -11.91
C PHE A 13 -2.09 4.24 -11.15
N ILE A 14 -2.79 4.16 -10.01
CA ILE A 14 -3.16 5.33 -9.23
C ILE A 14 -1.92 6.01 -8.63
N HIS A 15 -0.94 5.22 -8.18
CA HIS A 15 0.35 5.75 -7.73
C HIS A 15 1.03 6.55 -8.83
N LYS A 16 1.16 5.99 -10.04
CA LYS A 16 1.74 6.70 -11.19
C LYS A 16 0.96 7.98 -11.51
N LEU A 17 -0.37 7.91 -11.54
CA LEU A 17 -1.22 9.08 -11.77
C LEU A 17 -0.99 10.18 -10.70
N SER A 18 -0.82 9.80 -9.44
CA SER A 18 -0.55 10.76 -8.36
C SER A 18 0.78 11.49 -8.56
N VAL A 19 1.82 10.76 -8.99
CA VAL A 19 3.13 11.32 -9.33
C VAL A 19 3.03 12.25 -10.53
N ASP A 20 2.38 11.81 -11.61
CA ASP A 20 2.20 12.58 -12.84
C ASP A 20 1.40 13.89 -12.60
N LYS A 21 0.59 13.93 -11.53
CA LYS A 21 -0.18 15.11 -11.10
C LYS A 21 0.51 15.95 -10.03
N GLY A 22 1.71 15.58 -9.57
CA GLY A 22 2.44 16.30 -8.52
C GLY A 22 1.88 16.12 -7.11
N ASN A 23 1.13 15.04 -6.87
CA ASN A 23 0.49 14.71 -5.59
C ASN A 23 1.22 13.55 -4.86
N ASP A 24 2.48 13.28 -5.22
CA ASP A 24 3.29 12.21 -4.64
C ASP A 24 3.56 12.41 -3.15
N ASN A 25 3.53 13.64 -2.66
CA ASN A 25 3.63 14.00 -1.24
C ASN A 25 2.33 13.74 -0.46
N ILE A 26 1.17 13.67 -1.11
CA ILE A 26 -0.13 13.52 -0.45
C ILE A 26 -0.46 12.04 -0.24
N TYR A 27 -0.23 11.18 -1.24
CA TYR A 27 -0.75 9.82 -1.25
C TYR A 27 0.32 8.75 -0.99
N GLY A 28 0.08 7.90 0.00
CA GLY A 28 0.87 6.69 0.30
C GLY A 28 0.10 5.43 -0.09
N PHE A 29 0.75 4.51 -0.80
CA PHE A 29 0.13 3.27 -1.28
C PHE A 29 0.79 2.04 -0.65
N LEU A 30 0.02 1.26 0.10
CA LEU A 30 0.51 0.06 0.76
C LEU A 30 0.75 -1.07 -0.25
N LYS A 31 1.95 -1.66 -0.24
CA LYS A 31 2.29 -2.79 -1.11
C LYS A 31 1.86 -4.11 -0.48
N LEU A 32 0.90 -4.79 -1.11
CA LEU A 32 0.40 -6.11 -0.69
C LEU A 32 1.50 -7.17 -0.54
N GLU A 33 2.50 -7.14 -1.42
CA GLU A 33 3.61 -8.10 -1.41
C GLU A 33 4.45 -7.99 -0.13
N SER A 34 4.55 -6.78 0.45
CA SER A 34 5.28 -6.55 1.69
C SER A 34 4.56 -7.11 2.91
N ILE A 35 3.22 -7.13 2.91
CA ILE A 35 2.41 -7.75 3.97
C ILE A 35 2.60 -9.26 3.96
N GLN A 36 2.60 -9.88 2.78
CA GLN A 36 2.80 -11.32 2.64
C GLN A 36 4.22 -11.77 3.05
N LYS A 37 5.23 -10.91 2.86
CA LYS A 37 6.62 -11.19 3.23
C LYS A 37 6.92 -11.00 4.72
N ASN A 38 6.21 -10.09 5.40
CA ASN A 38 6.46 -9.74 6.80
C ASN A 38 5.76 -10.65 7.82
N GLY A 39 5.27 -11.82 7.38
CA GLY A 39 4.61 -12.80 8.25
C GLY A 39 3.10 -12.57 8.38
N ASN A 40 2.37 -13.63 8.70
CA ASN A 40 0.91 -13.58 8.87
C ASN A 40 0.47 -13.20 10.30
N LYS A 41 1.40 -12.81 11.17
CA LYS A 41 1.05 -12.40 12.54
C LYS A 41 0.63 -10.93 12.54
N ALA A 42 -0.48 -10.64 13.20
CA ALA A 42 -1.05 -9.30 13.26
C ALA A 42 -0.06 -8.25 13.80
N GLU A 43 0.75 -8.60 14.79
CA GLU A 43 1.75 -7.72 15.41
C GLU A 43 2.86 -7.31 14.44
N GLU A 44 3.37 -8.26 13.64
CA GLU A 44 4.43 -8.04 12.65
C GLU A 44 3.92 -7.16 11.50
N ILE A 45 2.69 -7.41 11.04
CA ILE A 45 2.02 -6.59 10.02
C ILE A 45 1.75 -5.18 10.53
N GLN A 46 1.29 -5.04 11.78
CA GLN A 46 1.03 -3.75 12.40
C GLN A 46 2.30 -2.91 12.51
N ALA A 47 3.40 -3.50 13.04
CA ALA A 47 4.68 -2.82 13.16
C ALA A 47 5.21 -2.38 11.79
N TYR A 48 5.07 -3.24 10.76
CA TYR A 48 5.43 -2.89 9.40
C TYR A 48 4.62 -1.68 8.87
N ILE A 49 3.29 -1.70 9.00
CA ILE A 49 2.44 -0.61 8.50
C ILE A 49 2.77 0.70 9.23
N GLN A 50 2.99 0.65 10.54
CA GLN A 50 3.36 1.83 11.34
C GLN A 50 4.70 2.43 10.88
N ASN A 51 5.74 1.60 10.72
CA ASN A 51 7.04 2.07 10.22
C ASN A 51 6.92 2.64 8.80
N TRP A 52 6.20 1.97 7.92
CA TRP A 52 6.00 2.44 6.55
C TRP A 52 5.25 3.77 6.48
N MET A 53 4.21 3.97 7.29
CA MET A 53 3.51 5.27 7.37
C MET A 53 4.44 6.37 7.89
N PHE A 54 5.24 6.07 8.92
CA PHE A 54 6.19 7.02 9.46
C PHE A 54 7.25 7.43 8.43
N GLU A 55 7.85 6.47 7.72
CA GLU A 55 8.89 6.73 6.70
C GLU A 55 8.34 7.45 5.47
N SER A 56 7.15 7.07 5.01
CA SER A 56 6.57 7.65 3.80
C SER A 56 6.01 9.05 4.01
N ASN A 57 5.63 9.39 5.25
CA ASN A 57 5.19 10.72 5.69
C ASN A 57 4.17 11.36 4.73
N LYS A 58 3.12 10.61 4.41
CA LYS A 58 2.03 11.02 3.52
C LYS A 58 0.83 11.50 4.32
N ASN A 59 -0.02 12.30 3.67
CA ASN A 59 -1.24 12.83 4.29
C ASN A 59 -2.41 11.84 4.22
N VAL A 60 -2.45 11.02 3.16
CA VAL A 60 -3.54 10.07 2.89
C VAL A 60 -2.93 8.71 2.53
N TYR A 61 -3.43 7.66 3.19
CA TYR A 61 -2.95 6.29 2.99
C TYR A 61 -4.03 5.43 2.34
N LEU A 62 -3.63 4.70 1.30
CA LEU A 62 -4.48 3.78 0.55
C LEU A 62 -3.94 2.36 0.72
N ALA A 63 -4.76 1.51 1.34
CA ALA A 63 -4.46 0.09 1.54
C ALA A 63 -5.52 -0.75 0.82
N PRO A 64 -5.11 -1.64 -0.10
CA PRO A 64 -6.05 -2.58 -0.71
C PRO A 64 -6.52 -3.59 0.34
N TYR A 65 -7.84 -3.75 0.44
CA TYR A 65 -8.48 -4.72 1.32
C TYR A 65 -9.13 -5.81 0.47
N PHE A 66 -8.90 -7.07 0.84
CA PHE A 66 -9.59 -8.21 0.27
C PHE A 66 -10.56 -8.73 1.33
N SER A 67 -11.86 -8.52 1.12
CA SER A 67 -12.88 -9.25 1.86
C SER A 67 -13.24 -10.49 1.03
N GLU A 68 -13.22 -11.65 1.67
CA GLU A 68 -13.91 -12.83 1.15
C GLU A 68 -15.42 -12.65 1.24
#